data_AF-A0A920KDP7-F1
#
_entry.id   AF-A0A920KDP7-F1
#
_cell.length_a   1.000
_cell.length_b   1.000
_cell.length_c   1.000
_cell.angle_alpha   90.00
_cell.angle_beta   90.00
_cell.angle_gamma   90.00
#
_symmetry.space_group_name_H-M   'P 1'
#
loop_
_entity.id
_entity.type
_entity.pdbx_description
1 polymer ?
#
loop_
_entity_poly.entity_id
_entity_poly.type
_entity_poly.pdbx_seq_one_letter_code
_entity_poly.pdbx_strand_id
1 'polypeptide(L)'
;MYRIPLTEIRKDWKLKSTYFSIFDNGNGELTLKGKGFGHGVGLSQEGAMKMIDLGYDFLDVLRFYYTDVHLIDRRMRDFYLID
;
A
#
# COMPACT_ATOMS: atom_id res chain seq x y z
N MET A 1 -15.10 25.50 0.11
CA MET A 1 -13.68 25.21 -0.17
C MET A 1 -13.62 23.88 -0.90
N TYR A 2 -13.34 23.87 -2.20
CA TYR A 2 -13.21 22.63 -2.96
C TYR A 2 -11.87 21.98 -2.63
N ARG A 3 -11.89 20.75 -2.12
CA ARG A 3 -10.68 19.97 -1.83
C ARG A 3 -10.61 18.83 -2.83
N ILE A 4 -9.58 18.83 -3.68
CA ILE A 4 -9.34 17.75 -4.64
C ILE A 4 -8.68 16.59 -3.88
N PRO A 5 -9.25 15.37 -3.90
CA PRO A 5 -8.61 14.20 -3.32
C PRO A 5 -7.27 13.89 -4.01
N LEU A 6 -6.25 13.51 -3.23
CA LEU A 6 -4.94 13.12 -3.78
C LEU A 6 -5.03 11.89 -4.71
N THR A 7 -6.05 11.05 -4.52
CA THR A 7 -6.34 9.90 -5.39
C THR A 7 -6.74 10.32 -6.80
N GLU A 8 -7.47 11.44 -6.95
CA GLU A 8 -7.82 12.00 -8.25
C GLU A 8 -6.58 12.57 -8.93
N ILE A 9 -5.77 13.37 -8.21
CA ILE A 9 -4.50 13.91 -8.74
C ILE A 9 -3.58 12.77 -9.20
N ARG A 10 -3.44 11.71 -8.39
CA ARG A 10 -2.67 10.52 -8.76
C ARG A 10 -3.18 9.89 -10.04
N LYS A 11 -4.49 9.73 -10.19
CA LYS A 11 -5.13 9.11 -11.35
C LYS A 11 -4.92 9.95 -12.61
N ASP A 12 -5.23 11.24 -12.52
CA ASP A 12 -5.22 12.16 -13.65
C ASP A 12 -3.80 12.37 -14.18
N TRP A 13 -2.82 12.48 -13.29
CA TRP A 13 -1.42 12.72 -13.66
C TRP A 13 -0.58 11.45 -13.67
N LYS A 14 -1.22 10.28 -13.55
CA LYS A 14 -0.59 8.95 -13.60
C LYS A 14 0.59 8.80 -12.64
N LEU A 15 0.47 9.37 -11.44
CA LEU A 15 1.49 9.29 -10.42
C LEU A 15 1.53 7.88 -9.81
N LYS A 16 2.72 7.48 -9.33
CA LYS A 16 2.96 6.14 -8.78
C LYS A 16 2.18 5.88 -7.49
N SER A 17 2.03 6.90 -6.64
CA SER A 17 1.35 6.82 -5.34
C SER A 17 0.69 8.16 -4.99
N THR A 18 -0.06 8.20 -3.89
CA THR A 18 -0.54 9.44 -3.28
C THR A 18 0.47 10.06 -2.32
N TYR A 19 1.64 9.45 -2.15
CA TYR A 19 2.66 9.89 -1.22
C TYR A 19 3.70 10.76 -1.94
N PHE A 20 3.36 12.03 -2.09
CA PHE A 20 4.20 13.03 -2.73
C PHE A 20 4.09 14.40 -2.05
N SER A 21 5.09 15.24 -2.28
CA SER A 21 5.12 16.66 -1.94
C SER A 21 5.25 17.48 -3.21
N ILE A 22 4.67 18.69 -3.19
CA ILE A 22 4.67 19.63 -4.32
C ILE A 22 5.62 20.77 -3.98
N PHE A 23 6.48 21.12 -4.93
CA PHE A 23 7.41 22.24 -4.85
C PHE A 23 7.12 23.19 -5.99
N ASP A 24 6.89 24.47 -5.67
CA ASP A 24 6.82 25.54 -6.65
C ASP A 24 8.23 26.02 -6.97
N ASN A 25 8.58 26.01 -8.25
CA ASN A 25 9.91 26.39 -8.72
C ASN A 25 10.03 27.91 -9.01
N GLY A 26 8.93 28.68 -8.92
CA GLY A 26 8.92 30.13 -9.14
C GLY A 26 9.03 30.55 -10.62
N ASN A 27 9.04 29.60 -11.54
CA ASN A 27 9.11 29.79 -13.00
C ASN A 27 7.84 29.32 -13.72
N GLY A 28 6.75 29.10 -12.98
CA GLY A 28 5.50 28.52 -13.50
C GLY A 28 5.50 26.98 -13.56
N GLU A 29 6.56 26.31 -13.11
CA GLU A 29 6.62 24.84 -13.04
C GLU A 29 6.41 24.34 -11.61
N LEU A 30 5.74 23.20 -11.50
CA LEU A 30 5.59 22.46 -10.25
C LEU A 30 6.38 21.16 -10.32
N THR A 31 7.18 20.90 -9.28
CA THR A 31 7.88 19.62 -9.12
C THR A 31 7.17 18.77 -8.09
N LEU A 32 6.77 17.55 -8.49
CA LEU A 32 6.18 16.56 -7.59
C LEU A 32 7.23 15.50 -7.26
N LYS A 33 7.61 15.39 -5.98
CA LYS A 33 8.52 14.34 -5.50
C LYS A 33 7.77 13.42 -4.54
N GLY A 34 7.79 12.12 -4.82
CA GLY A 34 7.08 11.14 -4.02
C GLY A 34 7.84 9.82 -3.85
N LYS A 35 7.28 8.93 -3.04
CA LYS A 35 7.83 7.59 -2.77
C LYS A 35 6.74 6.52 -2.88
N GLY A 36 7.20 5.28 -3.06
CA GLY A 36 6.34 4.11 -3.15
C GLY A 36 5.56 4.02 -4.47
N PHE A 37 4.91 2.88 -4.65
CA PHE A 37 4.07 2.57 -5.79
C PHE A 37 2.84 1.80 -5.31
N GLY A 38 1.64 2.24 -5.68
CA GLY A 38 0.39 1.63 -5.21
C GLY A 38 -0.35 2.48 -4.18
N HIS A 39 -1.34 1.88 -3.54
CA HIS A 39 -2.21 2.56 -2.57
C HIS A 39 -1.69 2.50 -1.12
N GLY A 40 -0.66 1.70 -0.83
CA GLY A 40 0.01 1.68 0.47
C GLY A 40 -0.80 1.05 1.61
N VAL A 41 -1.71 0.13 1.31
CA VAL A 41 -2.53 -0.57 2.32
C VAL A 41 -2.30 -2.07 2.20
N GLY A 42 -2.14 -2.76 3.33
CA GLY A 42 -1.88 -4.20 3.39
C GLY A 42 -0.45 -4.56 3.00
N LEU A 43 -0.30 -5.62 2.22
CA LEU A 43 1.00 -6.19 1.88
C LEU A 43 1.77 -5.37 0.83
N SER A 44 2.98 -4.92 1.19
CA SER A 44 3.96 -4.41 0.22
C SER A 44 4.65 -5.59 -0.46
N GLN A 45 4.50 -5.71 -1.77
CA GLN A 45 5.08 -6.82 -2.54
C GLN A 45 6.61 -6.84 -2.46
N GLU A 46 7.26 -5.69 -2.66
CA GLU A 46 8.72 -5.56 -2.53
C GLU A 46 9.19 -5.85 -1.11
N GLY A 47 8.44 -5.40 -0.10
CA GLY A 47 8.76 -5.68 1.29
C GLY A 47 8.61 -7.16 1.63
N ALA A 48 7.56 -7.83 1.13
CA ALA A 48 7.35 -9.27 1.28
C ALA A 48 8.48 -10.09 0.64
N MET A 49 8.88 -9.76 -0.60
CA MET A 49 10.03 -10.40 -1.26
C MET A 49 11.30 -10.22 -0.42
N LYS A 50 11.55 -9.01 0.09
CA LYS A 50 12.74 -8.76 0.90
C LYS A 50 12.74 -9.52 2.23
N MET A 51 11.57 -9.68 2.87
CA MET A 51 11.45 -10.52 4.06
C MET A 51 11.77 -11.98 3.74
N ILE A 52 11.27 -12.52 2.62
CA ILE A 52 11.62 -13.87 2.19
C ILE A 52 13.13 -14.02 1.96
N ASP A 53 13.76 -13.03 1.29
CA ASP A 53 15.22 -13.02 1.08
C ASP A 53 16.03 -12.98 2.39
N LEU A 54 15.43 -12.46 3.47
CA LEU A 54 16.02 -12.42 4.81
C LEU A 54 15.75 -13.71 5.62
N GLY A 55 15.03 -14.67 5.05
CA GLY A 55 14.78 -15.98 5.66
C GLY A 55 13.47 -16.10 6.44
N TYR A 56 12.59 -15.08 6.40
CA TYR A 56 11.25 -15.16 6.97
C TYR A 56 10.35 -16.04 6.10
N ASP A 57 9.47 -16.83 6.71
CA ASP A 57 8.52 -17.62 5.96
C ASP A 57 7.28 -16.80 5.53
N PHE A 58 6.41 -17.39 4.71
CA PHE A 58 5.23 -16.70 4.21
C PHE A 58 4.23 -16.33 5.33
N LEU A 59 4.21 -17.09 6.44
CA LEU A 59 3.31 -16.85 7.56
C LEU A 59 3.78 -15.65 8.38
N ASP A 60 5.09 -15.52 8.59
CA ASP A 60 5.71 -14.34 9.19
C ASP A 60 5.43 -13.08 8.37
N VAL A 61 5.57 -13.17 7.04
CA VAL A 61 5.25 -12.06 6.13
C VAL A 61 3.78 -11.65 6.25
N LEU A 62 2.84 -12.61 6.23
CA LEU A 62 1.42 -12.30 6.38
C LEU A 62 1.11 -11.66 7.73
N ARG A 63 1.66 -12.19 8.82
CA ARG A 63 1.47 -11.65 10.19
C ARG A 63 2.06 -10.26 10.36
N PHE A 64 3.12 -9.93 9.63
CA PHE A 64 3.70 -8.58 9.65
C PHE A 64 2.77 -7.55 8.99
N TYR A 65 2.15 -7.88 7.85
CA TYR A 65 1.30 -6.94 7.10
C TYR A 65 -0.16 -6.93 7.53
N TYR A 66 -0.64 -8.02 8.12
CA TYR A 66 -2.03 -8.18 8.52
C TYR A 66 -2.09 -8.55 10.01
N THR A 67 -2.47 -7.58 10.84
CA THR A 67 -2.66 -7.78 12.28
C THR A 67 -4.03 -8.40 12.54
N ASP A 68 -4.13 -9.22 13.59
CA ASP A 68 -5.38 -9.85 14.04
C ASP A 68 -6.09 -10.67 12.95
N VAL A 69 -5.32 -11.38 12.12
CA VAL A 69 -5.84 -12.31 11.10
C VAL A 69 -5.48 -13.75 11.39
N HIS A 70 -6.37 -14.67 10.98
CA HIS A 70 -6.13 -16.10 11.00
C HIS A 70 -6.05 -16.65 9.58
N LEU A 71 -4.98 -17.39 9.28
CA LEU A 71 -4.91 -18.18 8.08
C LEU A 71 -5.70 -19.48 8.30
N ILE A 72 -6.81 -19.62 7.58
CA ILE A 72 -7.68 -20.79 7.68
C ILE A 72 -7.72 -21.55 6.36
N ASP A 73 -7.95 -22.86 6.45
CA ASP A 73 -8.33 -23.63 5.30
C ASP A 73 -9.71 -23.16 4.80
N ARG A 74 -9.83 -22.90 3.50
CA ARG A 74 -11.07 -22.40 2.89
C ARG A 74 -12.29 -23.29 3.19
N ARG A 75 -12.11 -24.60 3.38
CA ARG A 75 -13.18 -25.56 3.74
C ARG A 75 -13.74 -25.31 5.14
N MET A 76 -12.98 -24.66 6.02
CA MET A 76 -13.38 -24.33 7.38
C MET A 76 -14.04 -22.94 7.47
N ARG A 77 -14.21 -22.22 6.36
CA ARG A 77 -14.70 -20.83 6.34
C ARG A 77 -15.99 -20.65 7.14
N ASP A 78 -16.98 -21.51 6.94
CA ASP A 78 -18.29 -21.35 7.59
C ASP A 78 -18.19 -21.51 9.11
N PHE A 79 -17.30 -22.38 9.62
CA PHE A 79 -17.05 -22.53 11.06
C PHE A 79 -16.51 -21.23 11.68
N TYR A 80 -15.64 -20.50 10.97
CA TYR A 80 -15.02 -19.27 11.49
C TYR A 80 -15.82 -17.98 11.26
N LEU A 81 -16.88 -18.01 10.45
CA LEU A 81 -17.71 -16.83 10.15
C LEU A 81 -19.06 -16.83 10.89
N ILE A 82 -19.41 -17.94 11.56
CA ILE A 82 -20.69 -18.11 12.26
C ILE A 82 -20.59 -17.69 13.74
N ASP A 83 -19.38 -17.47 14.26
CA ASP A 83 -19.14 -16.82 15.56
C ASP A 83 -18.94 -15.30 15.42
#